data_AF-A0A960ZRI3-F1
#
_entry.id   AF-A0A960ZRI3-F1
#
_cell.length_a   1.000
_cell.length_b   1.000
_cell.length_c   1.000
_cell.angle_alpha   90.00
_cell.angle_beta   90.00
_cell.angle_gamma   90.00
#
_symmetry.space_group_name_H-M   'P 1'
#
loop_
_entity.id
_entity.type
_entity.pdbx_description
1 polymer ?
#
loop_
_entity_poly.entity_id
_entity_poly.type
_entity_poly.pdbx_seq_one_letter_code
_entity_poly.pdbx_strand_id
1 'polypeptide(L)'
;MESFTIVTGGSMFTREFRVSFFGDPSTIAAWVRSCPGIADPATTKTESPDGTITFEIPAGGGAGFAELIHHPFRGTVSIRTYWS
;
A
#
# COMPACT_ATOMS: atom_id res chain seq x y z
N MET A 1 -0.95 -21.59 2.22
CA MET A 1 -0.93 -20.34 1.41
C MET A 1 -0.07 -19.36 2.17
N GLU A 2 0.94 -18.79 1.51
CA GLU A 2 1.78 -17.76 2.13
C GLU A 2 0.92 -16.53 2.42
N SER A 3 0.93 -16.06 3.66
CA SER A 3 0.12 -14.92 4.12
C SER A 3 0.71 -13.55 3.75
N PHE A 4 1.88 -13.56 3.12
CA PHE A 4 2.69 -12.40 2.80
C PHE A 4 3.54 -12.68 1.57
N THR A 5 3.58 -11.72 0.65
CA THR A 5 4.39 -11.75 -0.57
C THR A 5 5.10 -10.43 -0.74
N ILE A 6 6.39 -10.47 -1.07
CA ILE A 6 7.17 -9.32 -1.53
C ILE A 6 7.74 -9.62 -2.92
N VAL A 7 7.52 -8.71 -3.85
CA VAL A 7 8.04 -8.78 -5.21
C VAL A 7 8.85 -7.53 -5.47
N THR A 8 10.09 -7.73 -5.92
CA THR A 8 10.96 -6.66 -6.40
C THR A 8 10.97 -6.67 -7.92
N GLY A 9 10.83 -5.52 -8.54
CA GLY A 9 10.89 -5.35 -10.00
C GLY A 9 11.76 -4.16 -10.37
N GLY A 10 12.04 -4.00 -11.67
CA GLY A 10 12.81 -2.87 -12.17
C GLY A 10 13.66 -3.20 -13.38
N SER A 11 14.49 -2.25 -13.75
CA SER A 11 15.46 -2.32 -14.85
C SER A 11 16.80 -1.72 -14.39
N MET A 12 17.71 -1.42 -15.32
CA MET A 12 18.95 -0.70 -14.99
C MET A 12 18.69 0.72 -14.44
N PHE A 13 17.52 1.30 -14.71
CA PHE A 13 17.17 2.66 -14.31
C PHE A 13 16.05 2.71 -13.27
N THR A 14 15.11 1.77 -13.34
CA THR A 14 13.92 1.77 -12.49
C THR A 14 14.00 0.74 -11.37
N ARG A 15 13.32 1.00 -10.25
CA ARG A 15 13.15 0.05 -9.13
C ARG A 15 11.71 0.06 -8.66
N GLU A 16 11.20 -1.10 -8.26
CA GLU A 16 9.84 -1.23 -7.75
C GLU A 16 9.80 -2.27 -6.62
N PHE A 17 9.06 -1.94 -5.57
CA PHE A 17 8.66 -2.91 -4.53
C PHE A 17 7.15 -3.04 -4.54
N ARG A 18 6.67 -4.28 -4.54
CA ARG A 18 5.27 -4.62 -4.31
C ARG A 18 5.18 -5.56 -3.14
N VAL A 19 4.38 -5.20 -2.14
CA VAL A 19 4.12 -6.05 -0.97
C VAL A 19 2.63 -6.34 -0.94
N SER A 20 2.24 -7.58 -0.66
CA SER A 20 0.84 -7.91 -0.42
C SER A 20 0.73 -8.90 0.74
N PHE A 21 -0.27 -8.70 1.59
CA PHE A 21 -0.56 -9.60 2.70
C PHE A 21 -2.03 -9.54 3.06
N PHE A 22 -2.49 -10.55 3.79
CA PHE A 22 -3.86 -10.61 4.29
C PHE A 22 -3.92 -11.11 5.72
N GLY A 23 -5.02 -10.79 6.40
CA GLY A 23 -5.29 -11.20 7.77
C GLY A 23 -6.74 -10.94 8.15
N ASP A 24 -7.01 -10.99 9.46
CA ASP A 24 -8.32 -10.62 9.99
C ASP A 24 -8.67 -9.16 9.58
N PRO A 25 -9.86 -8.92 8.98
CA PRO A 25 -10.28 -7.59 8.54
C PRO A 25 -10.14 -6.48 9.59
N SER A 26 -10.50 -6.76 10.85
CA SER A 26 -10.47 -5.75 11.90
C SER A 26 -9.03 -5.40 12.31
N THR A 27 -8.16 -6.40 12.35
CA THR A 27 -6.73 -6.27 12.63
C THR A 27 -6.03 -5.49 11.53
N ILE A 28 -6.30 -5.82 10.27
CA ILE A 28 -5.73 -5.13 9.11
C ILE A 28 -6.21 -3.68 9.05
N ALA A 29 -7.49 -3.42 9.27
CA ALA A 29 -8.02 -2.06 9.32
C ALA A 29 -7.43 -1.23 10.47
N ALA A 30 -7.10 -1.85 11.61
CA ALA A 30 -6.38 -1.17 12.70
C ALA A 30 -4.93 -0.88 12.31
N TRP A 31 -4.24 -1.84 11.69
CA TRP A 31 -2.87 -1.66 11.20
C TRP A 31 -2.77 -0.53 10.16
N VAL A 32 -3.66 -0.51 9.15
CA VAL A 32 -3.68 0.56 8.13
C VAL A 32 -3.84 1.94 8.77
N ARG A 33 -4.74 2.07 9.76
CA ARG A 33 -4.94 3.34 10.49
C ARG A 33 -3.74 3.76 11.34
N SER A 34 -2.87 2.82 11.71
CA SER A 34 -1.65 3.10 12.47
C SER A 34 -0.47 3.53 11.59
N CYS A 35 -0.56 3.37 10.27
CA CYS A 35 0.54 3.67 9.36
C CYS A 35 0.82 5.18 9.30
N PRO A 36 2.04 5.64 9.58
CA PRO A 36 2.37 7.07 9.56
C PRO A 36 2.10 7.75 8.21
N GLY A 37 2.41 7.07 7.11
CA GLY A 37 2.14 7.58 5.77
C GLY A 37 0.65 7.78 5.47
N ILE A 38 -0.24 7.07 6.15
CA ILE A 38 -1.70 7.25 6.00
C ILE A 38 -2.19 8.48 6.76
N ALA A 39 -1.53 8.84 7.87
CA ALA A 39 -1.84 10.03 8.66
C ALA A 39 -1.22 11.32 8.10
N ASP A 40 -0.37 11.22 7.07
CA ASP A 40 0.25 12.38 6.43
C ASP A 40 -0.82 13.28 5.79
N PRO A 41 -0.85 14.60 6.06
CA PRO A 41 -1.82 15.52 5.47
C PRO A 41 -1.80 15.60 3.94
N ALA A 42 -0.68 15.25 3.31
CA ALA A 42 -0.54 15.24 1.86
C ALA A 42 -0.94 13.89 1.23
N THR A 43 -1.29 12.88 2.03
CA THR A 43 -1.83 11.61 1.52
C THR A 43 -3.24 11.81 0.98
N THR A 44 -3.46 11.32 -0.24
CA THR A 44 -4.80 11.34 -0.85
C THR A 44 -5.48 10.00 -0.64
N LYS A 45 -6.77 10.03 -0.30
CA LYS A 45 -7.61 8.83 -0.11
C LYS A 45 -8.69 8.80 -1.20
N THR A 46 -8.78 7.68 -1.91
CA THR A 46 -9.87 7.39 -2.85
C THR A 46 -10.57 6.11 -2.44
N GLU A 47 -11.91 6.12 -2.45
CA GLU A 47 -12.73 4.97 -2.10
C GLU A 47 -13.56 4.52 -3.31
N SER A 48 -13.40 3.25 -3.66
CA SER A 48 -14.11 2.62 -4.77
C SER A 48 -15.48 2.09 -4.33
N PRO A 49 -16.45 1.89 -5.25
CA PRO A 49 -17.78 1.38 -4.91
C PRO A 49 -17.80 -0.01 -4.25
N ASP A 50 -16.76 -0.81 -4.45
CA ASP A 50 -16.58 -2.13 -3.83
C ASP A 50 -16.00 -2.05 -2.39
N GLY A 51 -15.79 -0.84 -1.88
CA GLY A 51 -15.18 -0.56 -0.59
C GLY A 51 -13.66 -0.64 -0.58
N THR A 52 -13.00 -0.82 -1.73
CA THR A 52 -11.55 -0.73 -1.82
C THR A 52 -11.10 0.70 -1.58
N ILE A 53 -10.12 0.87 -0.70
CA ILE A 53 -9.55 2.18 -0.35
C ILE A 53 -8.13 2.24 -0.87
N THR A 54 -7.86 3.22 -1.73
CA THR A 54 -6.52 3.53 -2.22
C THR A 54 -6.00 4.78 -1.53
N PHE A 55 -4.77 4.69 -1.02
CA PHE A 55 -4.03 5.79 -0.45
C PHE A 55 -2.79 6.07 -1.30
N GLU A 56 -2.71 7.26 -1.90
CA GLU A 56 -1.49 7.74 -2.54
C GLU A 56 -0.70 8.54 -1.51
N ILE A 57 0.48 8.04 -1.15
CA ILE A 57 1.28 8.53 -0.02
C ILE A 57 2.45 9.37 -0.58
N PRO A 58 2.78 10.51 0.03
CA PRO A 58 3.98 11.26 -0.34
C PRO A 58 5.22 10.36 -0.33
N ALA A 59 5.85 10.25 -1.50
CA ALA A 59 6.98 9.36 -1.69
C ALA A 59 8.25 9.93 -1.01
N GLY A 60 8.99 9.06 -0.31
CA GLY A 60 10.24 9.39 0.37
C GLY A 60 11.44 8.64 -0.22
N GLY A 61 12.66 9.01 0.17
CA GLY A 61 13.88 8.26 -0.20
C GLY A 61 14.16 8.20 -1.71
N GLY A 62 13.80 9.26 -2.44
CA GLY A 62 13.97 9.36 -3.89
C GLY A 62 12.95 8.59 -4.72
N ALA A 63 11.93 7.99 -4.09
CA ALA A 63 10.84 7.36 -4.81
C ALA A 63 10.01 8.42 -5.54
N GLY A 64 9.54 8.08 -6.74
CA GLY A 64 8.61 8.91 -7.51
C GLY A 64 7.14 8.61 -7.21
N PHE A 65 6.85 7.45 -6.60
CA PHE A 65 5.49 7.01 -6.32
C PHE A 65 5.43 6.05 -5.13
N ALA A 66 4.41 6.22 -4.28
CA ALA A 66 4.07 5.30 -3.20
C ALA A 66 2.55 5.18 -3.02
N GLU A 67 2.05 3.96 -2.91
CA GLU A 67 0.62 3.67 -2.80
C GLU A 67 0.36 2.52 -1.83
N LEU A 68 -0.75 2.60 -1.11
CA LEU A 68 -1.33 1.52 -0.33
C LEU A 68 -2.78 1.30 -0.77
N ILE A 69 -3.11 0.08 -1.18
CA ILE A 69 -4.46 -0.37 -1.49
C ILE A 69 -4.92 -1.28 -0.35
N HIS A 70 -6.03 -0.92 0.28
CA HIS A 70 -6.66 -1.68 1.35
C HIS A 70 -8.02 -2.19 0.89
N HIS A 71 -8.24 -3.49 1.01
CA HIS A 71 -9.55 -4.13 0.80
C HIS A 71 -10.13 -4.51 2.17
N PRO A 72 -10.95 -3.64 2.80
CA PRO A 72 -11.37 -3.80 4.20
C PRO A 72 -12.14 -5.09 4.43
N PHE A 73 -13.06 -5.44 3.54
CA PHE A 73 -13.87 -6.66 3.67
C PHE A 73 -13.07 -7.95 3.51
N ARG A 74 -11.96 -7.91 2.76
CA ARG A 74 -11.09 -9.07 2.52
C ARG A 74 -9.92 -9.13 3.50
N GLY A 75 -9.71 -8.09 4.30
CA GLY A 75 -8.53 -7.95 5.16
C GLY A 75 -7.24 -8.05 4.36
N THR A 76 -7.20 -7.49 3.14
CA THR A 76 -6.03 -7.55 2.25
C THR A 76 -5.43 -6.18 2.07
N VAL A 77 -4.10 -6.11 2.07
CA VAL A 77 -3.33 -4.90 1.78
C VAL A 77 -2.37 -5.19 0.64
N SER A 78 -2.23 -4.22 -0.26
CA SER A 78 -1.18 -4.18 -1.27
C SER A 78 -0.46 -2.84 -1.19
N ILE A 79 0.86 -2.86 -1.22
CA ILE A 79 1.70 -1.66 -1.16
C ILE A 79 2.56 -1.66 -2.42
N ARG A 80 2.72 -0.48 -3.02
CA ARG A 80 3.57 -0.28 -4.19
C ARG A 80 4.45 0.93 -3.97
N THR A 81 5.74 0.81 -4.27
CA THR A 81 6.68 1.94 -4.28
C THR A 81 7.58 1.83 -5.49
N TYR A 82 7.86 2.95 -6.14
CA TYR A 82 8.55 3.00 -7.42
C TYR A 82 9.56 4.16 -7.51
N TRP A 83 10.71 3.87 -8.15
CA TRP A 83 11.79 4.78 -8.47
C TRP A 83 12.08 4.68 -9.98
N SER A 84 12.43 5.81 -10.61
CA SER A 84 12.81 5.92 -12.02
C SER A 84 14.26 6.33 -12.22
#